data_AF-A0A821P2H4-F1
#
_entry.id   AF-A0A821P2H4-F1
#
_cell.length_a   1.000
_cell.length_b   1.000
_cell.length_c   1.000
_cell.angle_alpha   90.00
_cell.angle_beta   90.00
_cell.angle_gamma   90.00
#
_symmetry.space_group_name_H-M   'P 1'
#
loop_
_entity.id
_entity.type
_entity.pdbx_description
1 polymer ?
#
loop_
_entity_poly.entity_id
_entity_poly.type
_entity_poly.pdbx_seq_one_letter_code
_entity_poly.pdbx_strand_id
1 'polypeptide(L)'
;MIITSHLDGDNRCRTGDNNGQLIMCIPGCGGTGKSQLIRALSKYFLVTKRIQMMRKLAPTGIAAAEIGGMTIHSFLGEQRNSGKPRTIKPGDSKLEREWRLVEYLLIDEMGMVGLTLLAKLNRIICAAK
;
A
#
# COMPACT_ATOMS: atom_id res chain seq x y z
N MET A 1 -0.82 11.32 -4.47
CA MET A 1 0.08 10.48 -3.65
C MET A 1 -0.43 10.43 -2.23
N ILE A 2 -0.89 9.27 -1.77
CA ILE A 2 -1.06 9.02 -0.33
C ILE A 2 0.15 8.25 0.17
N ILE A 3 0.82 8.75 1.21
CA ILE A 3 1.75 7.96 2.03
C ILE A 3 0.95 7.48 3.23
N THR A 4 0.75 6.18 3.35
CA THR A 4 0.42 5.63 4.66
C THR A 4 1.71 5.15 5.31
N SER A 5 2.03 5.61 6.51
CA SER A 5 3.04 4.97 7.36
C SER A 5 2.37 4.43 8.60
N HIS A 6 2.81 3.26 9.05
CA HIS A 6 2.18 2.52 10.15
C HIS A 6 0.81 1.98 9.77
N LEU A 7 0.81 1.07 8.81
CA LEU A 7 -0.27 0.10 8.68
C LEU A 7 -0.18 -0.77 9.93
N ASP A 8 -1.07 -0.63 10.91
CA ASP A 8 -1.19 -1.57 12.02
C ASP A 8 -2.45 -2.42 11.78
N GLY A 9 -2.33 -3.73 11.98
CA GLY A 9 -3.44 -4.69 11.89
C GLY A 9 -4.41 -4.61 13.07
N ASP A 10 -4.36 -3.55 13.89
CA ASP A 10 -5.10 -3.54 15.14
C ASP A 10 -6.55 -3.06 14.94
N ASN A 11 -7.45 -4.01 15.07
CA ASN A 11 -8.90 -3.87 15.03
C ASN A 11 -9.44 -3.19 16.31
N ARG A 12 -8.76 -2.15 16.81
CA ARG A 12 -9.09 -1.51 18.09
C ARG A 12 -9.20 0.00 17.95
N CYS A 13 -10.44 0.44 17.88
CA CYS A 13 -10.87 1.68 18.54
C CYS A 13 -10.50 1.58 20.03
N ARG A 14 -9.26 1.93 20.38
CA ARG A 14 -8.86 2.16 21.77
C ARG A 14 -8.11 3.48 21.86
N THR A 15 -8.81 4.45 22.42
CA THR A 15 -8.28 5.63 23.07
C THR A 15 -7.08 5.23 23.95
N GLY A 16 -5.86 5.68 23.62
CA GLY A 16 -4.74 5.58 24.57
C GLY A 16 -3.31 5.48 24.04
N ASP A 17 -3.07 4.96 22.83
CA ASP A 17 -1.71 4.92 22.26
C ASP A 17 -1.56 5.92 21.10
N ASN A 18 -0.65 6.88 21.23
CA ASN A 18 -0.38 7.95 20.27
C ASN A 18 0.38 7.48 19.00
N ASN A 19 0.25 6.22 18.59
CA ASN A 19 0.91 5.70 17.39
C ASN A 19 -0.10 5.49 16.26
N GLY A 20 -0.79 6.56 15.86
CA GLY A 20 -1.78 6.51 14.79
C GLY A 20 -1.15 6.28 13.42
N GLN A 21 -1.88 5.59 12.52
CA GLN A 21 -1.52 5.51 11.10
C GLN A 21 -1.36 6.91 10.52
N LEU A 22 -0.18 7.23 10.00
CA LEU A 22 0.03 8.46 9.25
C LEU A 22 -0.72 8.33 7.93
N ILE A 23 -1.60 9.29 7.62
CA ILE A 23 -2.26 9.40 6.32
C ILE A 23 -1.88 10.76 5.75
N MET A 24 -0.94 10.76 4.81
CA MET A 24 -0.46 12.00 4.17
C MET A 24 -0.94 12.05 2.73
N CYS A 25 -1.64 13.13 2.34
CA CYS A 25 -2.00 13.38 0.94
C CYS A 25 -1.17 14.54 0.38
N ILE A 26 -0.55 14.33 -0.77
CA ILE A 26 0.20 15.37 -1.51
C ILE A 26 -0.57 15.70 -2.79
N PRO A 27 -1.39 16.77 -2.79
CA PRO A 27 -2.07 17.26 -3.98
C PRO A 27 -1.11 18.08 -4.86
N GLY A 28 -1.43 18.20 -6.14
CA GLY A 28 -0.72 19.08 -7.07
C GLY A 28 -1.04 18.77 -8.53
N CYS A 29 -0.98 19.78 -9.39
CA CYS A 29 -1.24 19.64 -10.83
C CYS A 29 -0.21 18.73 -11.53
N GLY A 30 -0.49 18.32 -12.77
CA GLY A 30 0.50 17.65 -13.62
C GLY A 30 1.78 18.49 -13.73
N GLY A 31 2.94 17.83 -13.78
CA GLY A 31 4.24 18.52 -13.91
C GLY A 31 4.85 19.08 -12.62
N THR A 32 4.17 18.99 -11.46
CA THR A 32 4.72 19.47 -10.17
C THR A 32 5.76 18.54 -9.53
N GLY A 33 6.21 17.50 -10.22
CA GLY A 33 7.25 16.59 -9.72
C GLY A 33 6.79 15.55 -8.68
N LYS A 34 5.50 15.32 -8.47
CA LYS A 34 4.99 14.29 -7.52
C LYS A 34 5.57 12.89 -7.80
N SER A 35 5.61 12.46 -9.05
CA SER A 35 6.20 11.17 -9.42
C SER A 35 7.72 11.15 -9.21
N GLN A 36 8.40 12.30 -9.34
CA GLN A 36 9.82 12.43 -8.98
C GLN A 36 10.04 12.28 -7.47
N LEU A 37 9.15 12.80 -6.64
CA LEU A 37 9.17 12.56 -5.19
C LEU A 37 9.06 11.07 -4.86
N ILE A 38 8.15 10.33 -5.50
CA ILE A 38 8.01 8.87 -5.31
C ILE A 38 9.30 8.15 -5.73
N ARG A 39 9.94 8.57 -6.83
CA ARG A 39 11.22 8.01 -7.28
C ARG A 39 12.36 8.29 -6.31
N ALA A 40 12.43 9.51 -5.78
CA ALA A 40 13.43 9.89 -4.79
C ALA A 40 13.28 9.06 -3.50
N LEU A 41 12.04 8.89 -3.00
CA LEU A 41 11.75 8.01 -1.87
C LEU A 41 12.14 6.56 -2.19
N SER A 42 11.77 6.05 -3.37
CA SER A 42 12.17 4.70 -3.80
C SER A 42 13.68 4.51 -3.78
N LYS A 43 14.44 5.51 -4.26
CA LYS A 43 15.91 5.50 -4.23
C LYS A 43 16.45 5.53 -2.80
N TYR A 44 15.85 6.32 -1.92
CA TYR A 44 16.22 6.36 -0.50
C TYR A 44 16.02 5.00 0.19
N PHE A 45 14.85 4.36 0.02
CA PHE A 45 14.60 3.02 0.57
C PHE A 45 15.51 1.95 -0.05
N LEU A 46 15.92 2.11 -1.31
CA LEU A 46 16.88 1.23 -1.95
C LEU A 46 18.28 1.35 -1.33
N VAL A 47 18.80 2.57 -1.20
CA VAL A 47 20.14 2.82 -0.63
C VAL A 47 20.22 2.40 0.84
N THR A 48 19.13 2.56 1.59
CA THR A 48 19.03 2.13 2.99
C THR A 48 18.75 0.63 3.15
N LYS A 49 18.65 -0.15 2.05
CA LYS A 49 18.33 -1.59 2.04
C LYS A 49 16.98 -1.92 2.70
N ARG A 50 16.01 -1.01 2.61
CA ARG A 50 14.67 -1.11 3.20
C ARG A 50 13.55 -1.12 2.16
N ILE A 51 13.86 -1.45 0.90
CA ILE A 51 12.89 -1.41 -0.20
C ILE A 51 11.65 -2.28 0.05
N GLN A 52 11.82 -3.40 0.74
CA GLN A 52 10.73 -4.30 1.14
C GLN A 52 9.69 -3.66 2.08
N MET A 53 10.03 -2.54 2.73
CA MET A 53 9.12 -1.81 3.61
C MET A 53 8.13 -0.93 2.85
N MET A 54 8.30 -0.77 1.53
CA MET A 54 7.49 0.14 0.73
C MET A 54 6.78 -0.60 -0.41
N ARG A 55 5.47 -0.41 -0.51
CA ARG A 55 4.64 -0.83 -1.65
C ARG A 55 4.15 0.39 -2.42
N LYS A 56 4.13 0.27 -3.76
CA LYS A 56 3.73 1.33 -4.69
C LYS A 56 2.58 0.84 -5.55
N LEU A 57 1.47 1.55 -5.51
CA LEU A 57 0.25 1.26 -6.26
C LEU A 57 -0.17 2.47 -7.09
N ALA A 58 -0.85 2.19 -8.20
CA ALA A 58 -1.54 3.20 -8.99
C ALA A 58 -2.82 2.62 -9.62
N PRO A 59 -3.80 3.44 -10.01
CA PRO A 59 -5.04 2.96 -10.65
C PRO A 59 -4.81 2.48 -12.10
N THR A 60 -3.84 3.07 -12.81
CA THR A 60 -3.57 2.76 -14.23
C THR A 60 -2.20 2.10 -14.42
N GLY A 61 -2.06 1.31 -15.50
CA GLY A 61 -0.80 0.66 -15.84
C GLY A 61 0.34 1.64 -16.12
N ILE A 62 0.03 2.76 -16.80
CA ILE A 62 1.02 3.80 -17.11
C ILE A 62 1.56 4.44 -15.83
N ALA A 63 0.68 4.86 -14.91
CA ALA A 63 1.10 5.45 -13.64
C ALA A 63 1.86 4.45 -12.75
N ALA A 64 1.44 3.18 -12.76
CA ALA A 64 2.15 2.13 -12.03
C ALA A 64 3.56 1.90 -12.58
N ALA A 65 3.71 1.85 -13.91
CA ALA A 65 5.01 1.70 -14.57
C ALA A 65 5.94 2.90 -14.27
N GLU A 66 5.41 4.12 -14.31
CA GLU A 66 6.15 5.37 -14.07
C GLU A 66 6.85 5.37 -12.70
N ILE A 67 6.15 4.90 -11.67
CA ILE A 67 6.69 4.79 -10.31
C ILE A 67 7.37 3.45 -10.02
N GLY A 68 7.42 2.52 -10.98
CA GLY A 68 7.94 1.16 -10.78
C GLY A 68 7.16 0.39 -9.71
N GLY A 69 5.83 0.53 -9.71
CA GLY A 69 4.88 -0.17 -8.86
C GLY A 69 3.97 -1.11 -9.65
N MET A 70 2.80 -1.41 -9.10
CA MET A 70 1.78 -2.24 -9.77
C MET A 70 0.41 -1.56 -9.72
N THR A 71 -0.54 -2.03 -10.54
CA THR A 71 -1.89 -1.49 -10.45
C THR A 71 -2.61 -1.99 -9.20
N ILE A 72 -3.53 -1.20 -8.65
CA ILE A 72 -4.39 -1.64 -7.53
C ILE A 72 -5.17 -2.89 -7.93
N HIS A 73 -5.66 -2.96 -9.18
CA HIS A 73 -6.39 -4.13 -9.67
C HIS A 73 -5.51 -5.39 -9.76
N SER A 74 -4.29 -5.28 -10.26
CA SER A 74 -3.32 -6.39 -10.27
C SER A 74 -3.02 -6.85 -8.84
N PHE A 75 -2.86 -5.91 -7.91
CA PHE A 75 -2.67 -6.22 -6.50
C PHE A 75 -3.84 -7.01 -5.92
N LEU A 76 -5.08 -6.55 -6.11
CA LEU A 76 -6.27 -7.25 -5.63
C LEU A 76 -6.47 -8.63 -6.30
N GLY A 77 -6.09 -8.76 -7.57
CA GLY A 77 -6.20 -10.00 -8.34
C GLY A 77 -5.25 -11.10 -7.87
N GLU A 78 -3.99 -10.75 -7.57
CA GLU A 78 -2.99 -11.67 -6.99
C GLU A 78 -3.51 -12.26 -5.66
N GLN A 79 -4.20 -11.44 -4.86
CA GLN A 79 -4.76 -11.86 -3.58
C GLN A 79 -6.06 -12.67 -3.68
N ARG A 80 -6.68 -12.71 -4.87
CA ARG A 80 -7.87 -13.54 -5.13
C ARG A 80 -7.49 -14.94 -5.61
N ASN A 81 -6.39 -15.08 -6.35
CA ASN A 81 -5.92 -16.36 -6.87
C ASN A 81 -5.18 -17.23 -5.82
N SER A 82 -4.88 -16.68 -4.65
CA SER A 82 -4.35 -17.42 -3.50
C SER A 82 -5.43 -18.22 -2.75
N GLY A 83 -6.71 -18.10 -3.11
CA GLY A 83 -7.85 -18.71 -2.42
C GLY A 83 -8.35 -20.02 -3.03
N LYS A 84 -7.76 -21.16 -2.61
CA LYS A 84 -8.61 -22.29 -2.18
C LYS A 84 -9.09 -21.96 -0.76
N PRO A 85 -10.31 -22.33 -0.35
CA PRO A 85 -10.80 -22.08 1.01
C PRO A 85 -9.99 -22.98 1.96
N ARG A 86 -8.87 -22.46 2.44
CA ARG A 86 -8.09 -23.09 3.50
C ARG A 86 -8.41 -22.35 4.77
N THR A 87 -8.79 -23.10 5.80
CA THR A 87 -8.93 -22.66 7.19
C THR A 87 -7.71 -21.80 7.53
N ILE A 88 -7.89 -20.47 7.55
CA ILE A 88 -6.81 -19.51 7.75
C ILE A 88 -6.37 -19.63 9.20
N LYS A 89 -5.23 -20.28 9.43
CA LYS A 89 -4.53 -20.14 10.70
C LYS A 89 -3.79 -18.78 10.67
N PRO A 90 -3.88 -17.96 11.72
CA PRO A 90 -3.08 -16.75 11.82
C PRO A 90 -1.59 -17.13 11.82
N GLY A 91 -0.80 -16.54 10.92
CA GLY A 91 0.64 -16.72 10.79
C GLY A 91 1.12 -17.46 9.53
N ASP A 92 0.23 -17.96 8.68
CA ASP A 92 0.60 -18.90 7.60
C ASP A 92 0.14 -18.53 6.19
N SER A 93 -0.49 -17.37 6.00
CA SER A 93 -0.83 -16.90 4.66
C SER A 93 0.40 -16.27 3.97
N LYS A 94 0.63 -16.62 2.69
CA LYS A 94 1.65 -15.98 1.83
C LYS A 94 1.56 -14.45 1.90
N LEU A 95 0.33 -13.95 1.99
CA LEU A 95 -0.02 -12.54 2.12
C LEU A 95 0.53 -11.92 3.42
N GLU A 96 0.33 -12.54 4.59
CA GLU A 96 0.89 -12.05 5.86
C GLU A 96 2.42 -11.97 5.81
N ARG A 97 3.09 -12.97 5.24
CA ARG A 97 4.56 -12.96 5.11
C ARG A 97 5.05 -11.83 4.19
N GLU A 98 4.34 -11.60 3.09
CA GLU A 98 4.65 -10.52 2.13
C GLU A 98 4.39 -9.12 2.68
N TRP A 99 3.47 -8.97 3.63
CA TRP A 99 3.04 -7.70 4.21
C TRP A 99 3.63 -7.43 5.59
N ARG A 100 4.21 -8.44 6.25
CA ARG A 100 4.86 -8.33 7.56
C ARG A 100 5.91 -7.23 7.62
N LEU A 101 6.67 -7.05 6.53
CA LEU A 101 7.73 -6.05 6.45
C LEU A 101 7.25 -4.72 5.87
N VAL A 102 6.05 -4.66 5.30
CA VAL A 102 5.53 -3.47 4.61
C VAL A 102 5.03 -2.46 5.64
N GLU A 103 5.64 -1.29 5.67
CA GLU A 103 5.26 -0.19 6.57
C GLU A 103 4.68 1.01 5.80
N TYR A 104 5.09 1.17 4.54
CA TYR A 104 4.72 2.29 3.68
C TYR A 104 3.91 1.83 2.47
N LEU A 105 2.74 2.42 2.28
CA LEU A 105 1.97 2.29 1.04
C LEU A 105 1.90 3.63 0.32
N LEU A 106 2.40 3.66 -0.91
CA LEU A 106 2.32 4.79 -1.80
C LEU A 106 1.26 4.54 -2.85
N ILE A 107 0.25 5.41 -2.93
CA ILE A 107 -0.77 5.36 -3.99
C ILE A 107 -0.67 6.61 -4.86
N ASP A 108 -0.22 6.45 -6.10
CA ASP A 108 -0.23 7.53 -7.09
C ASP A 108 -1.59 7.66 -7.78
N GLU A 109 -1.89 8.85 -8.31
CA GLU A 109 -3.17 9.17 -8.97
C GLU A 109 -4.42 8.83 -8.13
N MET A 110 -4.35 9.11 -6.82
CA MET A 110 -5.44 8.85 -5.86
C MET A 110 -6.79 9.45 -6.29
N GLY A 111 -6.79 10.56 -7.04
CA GLY A 111 -8.01 11.19 -7.55
C GLY A 111 -8.80 10.30 -8.53
N MET A 112 -8.17 9.28 -9.13
CA MET A 112 -8.84 8.30 -9.99
C MET A 112 -9.33 7.07 -9.23
N VAL A 113 -9.04 6.95 -7.93
CA VAL A 113 -9.38 5.78 -7.12
C VAL A 113 -10.75 5.98 -6.48
N GLY A 114 -11.74 5.20 -6.93
CA GLY A 114 -13.08 5.20 -6.33
C GLY A 114 -13.11 4.58 -4.93
N LEU A 115 -14.07 5.01 -4.09
CA LEU A 115 -14.23 4.54 -2.70
C LEU A 115 -14.38 3.02 -2.59
N THR A 116 -15.12 2.39 -3.50
CA THR A 116 -15.30 0.93 -3.51
C THR A 116 -13.98 0.19 -3.71
N LEU A 117 -13.08 0.70 -4.56
CA LEU A 117 -11.78 0.10 -4.80
C LEU A 117 -10.87 0.29 -3.58
N LEU A 118 -10.89 1.48 -2.98
CA LEU A 118 -10.15 1.79 -1.77
C LEU A 118 -10.61 0.94 -0.57
N ALA A 119 -11.92 0.73 -0.41
CA ALA A 119 -12.48 -0.11 0.66
C ALA A 119 -12.05 -1.59 0.52
N LYS A 120 -12.02 -2.11 -0.71
CA LYS A 120 -11.49 -3.46 -1.00
C LYS A 120 -10.01 -3.56 -0.66
N LEU A 121 -9.22 -2.57 -1.07
CA LEU A 121 -7.80 -2.49 -0.75
C LEU A 121 -7.57 -2.49 0.76
N ASN A 122 -8.31 -1.65 1.50
CA ASN A 122 -8.25 -1.58 2.95
C ASN A 122 -8.55 -2.94 3.60
N ARG A 123 -9.62 -3.61 3.18
CA ARG A 123 -9.99 -4.94 3.72
C ARG A 123 -8.88 -5.98 3.55
N ILE A 124 -8.19 -5.99 2.40
CA ILE A 124 -7.08 -6.91 2.17
C ILE A 124 -5.88 -6.55 3.04
N ILE A 125 -5.54 -5.27 3.15
CA ILE A 125 -4.40 -4.84 3.96
C ILE A 125 -4.64 -5.12 5.44
N CYS A 126 -5.85 -4.86 5.95
CA CYS A 126 -6.22 -5.21 7.33
C CYS A 126 -6.21 -6.72 7.60
N ALA A 127 -6.40 -7.56 6.57
CA ALA A 127 -6.29 -9.01 6.72
C ALA A 127 -4.84 -9.50 6.59
N ALA A 128 -3.96 -8.70 5.98
CA ALA A 128 -2.56 -9.02 5.74
C ALA A 128 -1.63 -8.60 6.90
N LYS A 129 -2.16 -7.82 7.85
CA LYS A 129 -1.45 -7.25 8.99
C LYS A 129 -2.03 -7.74 10.29
#